data_AF-A0A829GGY8-F1
#
_entry.id   AF-A0A829GGY8-F1
#
_cell.length_a   1.000
_cell.length_b   1.000
_cell.length_c   1.000
_cell.angle_alpha   90.00
_cell.angle_beta   90.00
_cell.angle_gamma   90.00
#
_symmetry.space_group_name_H-M   'P 1'
#
loop_
_entity.id
_entity.type
_entity.pdbx_description
1 polymer ?
#
loop_
_entity_poly.entity_id
_entity_poly.type
_entity_poly.pdbx_seq_one_letter_code
_entity_poly.pdbx_strand_id
1 'polypeptide(L)'
;MIDVINNQAFHLHNDQISYICALLPNGQLGHLYFGPRLSLTKNDLAYLSQGPSPFAWMANFSDDQEFALGDAQQEYPVYGTGDFRQGSLSVTQDDMPIYPNFVFKDDQLTHTKTRDLHHPTSFGNPALTDVLTIHLEDKTAQLLLTLQYTIFADSAAIVRSATLTNQGAAPVMIQRML
;
A
#
# COMPACT_ATOMS: atom_id res chain seq x y z
N MET A 1 -0.94 7.31 -16.97
CA MET A 1 -1.99 6.49 -16.33
C MET A 1 -1.93 6.55 -14.80
N ILE A 2 -0.95 7.24 -14.21
CA ILE A 2 -0.83 7.37 -12.76
C ILE A 2 -0.71 8.84 -12.41
N ASP A 3 -1.64 9.33 -11.58
CA ASP A 3 -1.62 10.68 -11.05
C ASP A 3 -1.25 10.64 -9.56
N VAL A 4 -0.28 11.47 -9.15
CA VAL A 4 0.08 11.69 -7.75
C VAL A 4 -0.54 13.00 -7.29
N ILE A 5 -1.44 12.93 -6.30
CA ILE A 5 -2.27 14.05 -5.87
C ILE A 5 -1.82 14.50 -4.49
N ASN A 6 -1.32 15.74 -4.41
CA ASN A 6 -0.81 16.38 -3.19
C ASN A 6 0.25 15.57 -2.42
N ASN A 7 0.99 14.68 -3.10
CA ASN A 7 1.93 13.72 -2.48
C ASN A 7 1.29 12.85 -1.38
N GLN A 8 -0.03 12.62 -1.46
CA GLN A 8 -0.77 11.87 -0.46
C GLN A 8 -1.69 10.81 -1.06
N ALA A 9 -2.09 10.95 -2.33
CA ALA A 9 -2.94 9.97 -2.99
C ALA A 9 -2.41 9.60 -4.37
N PHE A 10 -2.63 8.35 -4.75
CA PHE A 10 -2.19 7.76 -5.99
C PHE A 10 -3.40 7.24 -6.74
N HIS A 11 -3.65 7.78 -7.94
CA HIS A 11 -4.75 7.35 -8.80
C HIS A 11 -4.19 6.67 -10.04
N LEU A 12 -4.30 5.34 -10.08
CA LEU A 12 -3.97 4.54 -11.24
C LEU A 12 -5.24 4.36 -12.08
N HIS A 13 -5.18 4.71 -13.36
CA HIS A 13 -6.35 4.68 -14.23
C HIS A 13 -6.05 4.48 -15.71
N ASN A 14 -7.05 3.94 -16.40
CA ASN A 14 -7.17 3.90 -17.85
C ASN A 14 -8.64 4.11 -18.23
N ASP A 15 -9.01 3.82 -19.47
CA ASP A 15 -10.38 4.02 -19.96
C ASP A 15 -11.41 3.06 -19.32
N GLN A 16 -10.97 2.03 -18.59
CA GLN A 16 -11.81 0.98 -18.03
C GLN A 16 -11.92 1.06 -16.50
N ILE A 17 -10.81 1.32 -15.81
CA ILE A 17 -10.72 1.19 -14.34
C ILE A 17 -10.08 2.39 -13.64
N SER A 18 -10.34 2.47 -12.34
CA SER A 18 -9.62 3.31 -11.41
C SER A 18 -9.25 2.52 -10.16
N TYR A 19 -8.01 2.69 -9.71
CA TYR A 19 -7.49 2.18 -8.45
C TYR A 19 -6.92 3.37 -7.68
N ILE A 20 -7.35 3.54 -6.43
CA ILE A 20 -7.00 4.69 -5.61
C ILE A 20 -6.49 4.19 -4.27
N CYS A 21 -5.26 4.57 -3.93
CA CYS A 21 -4.70 4.42 -2.59
C CYS A 21 -4.19 5.78 -2.09
N ALA A 22 -4.14 5.96 -0.78
CA ALA A 22 -3.74 7.22 -0.17
C ALA A 22 -3.11 7.01 1.21
N LEU A 23 -2.35 8.01 1.66
CA LEU A 23 -1.80 8.04 3.01
C LEU A 23 -2.93 8.25 4.02
N LEU A 24 -2.98 7.35 5.00
CA LEU A 24 -3.84 7.46 6.18
C LEU A 24 -3.24 8.47 7.17
N PRO A 25 -4.03 8.97 8.14
CA PRO A 25 -3.54 9.96 9.11
C PRO A 25 -2.31 9.53 9.91
N ASN A 26 -2.12 8.23 10.12
CA ASN A 26 -0.95 7.65 10.79
C ASN A 26 0.27 7.42 9.87
N GLY A 27 0.21 7.87 8.61
CA GLY A 27 1.27 7.71 7.62
C GLY A 27 1.34 6.33 6.95
N GLN A 28 0.45 5.41 7.29
CA GLN A 28 0.34 4.12 6.59
C GLN A 28 -0.42 4.27 5.25
N LEU A 29 -0.34 3.27 4.39
CA LEU A 29 -1.00 3.30 3.08
C LEU A 29 -2.39 2.64 3.13
N GLY A 30 -3.42 3.43 2.85
CA GLY A 30 -4.82 3.04 2.78
C GLY A 30 -5.30 2.75 1.36
N HIS A 31 -6.27 1.86 1.24
CA HIS A 31 -7.01 1.59 0.02
C HIS A 31 -8.30 2.42 0.02
N LEU A 32 -8.59 3.14 -1.06
CA LEU A 32 -9.80 3.96 -1.16
C LEU A 32 -10.81 3.42 -2.17
N TYR A 33 -10.34 2.84 -3.28
CA TYR A 33 -11.21 2.39 -4.36
C TYR A 33 -10.52 1.45 -5.33
N PHE A 34 -11.26 0.45 -5.82
CA PHE A 34 -10.96 -0.24 -7.07
C PHE A 34 -12.25 -0.60 -7.80
N GLY A 35 -12.37 -0.19 -9.06
CA GLY A 35 -13.56 -0.43 -9.85
C GLY A 35 -13.58 0.32 -11.19
N PRO A 36 -14.78 0.56 -11.77
CA PRO A 36 -14.95 1.36 -12.98
C PRO A 36 -14.21 2.69 -12.95
N ARG A 37 -13.81 3.19 -14.13
CA ARG A 37 -13.13 4.47 -14.28
C ARG A 37 -13.91 5.61 -13.61
N LEU A 38 -13.25 6.28 -12.66
CA LEU A 38 -13.74 7.50 -12.02
C LEU A 38 -13.02 8.73 -12.57
N SER A 39 -13.79 9.80 -12.78
CA SER A 39 -13.26 11.16 -12.93
C SER A 39 -13.24 11.81 -11.56
N LEU A 40 -12.05 11.99 -10.97
CA LEU A 40 -11.92 12.52 -9.61
C LEU A 40 -11.73 14.03 -9.60
N THR A 41 -12.41 14.70 -8.68
CA THR A 41 -12.05 16.02 -8.19
C THR A 41 -11.30 15.93 -6.85
N LYS A 42 -10.69 17.03 -6.40
CA LYS A 42 -10.06 17.09 -5.07
C LYS A 42 -11.05 16.80 -3.94
N ASN A 43 -12.32 17.18 -4.10
CA ASN A 43 -13.35 16.98 -3.08
C ASN A 43 -13.76 15.51 -2.98
N ASP A 44 -13.77 14.78 -4.09
CA ASP A 44 -14.09 13.35 -4.10
C ASP A 44 -13.05 12.54 -3.33
N LEU A 45 -11.77 12.92 -3.44
CA LEU A 45 -10.69 12.31 -2.68
C LEU A 45 -10.85 12.51 -1.17
N ALA A 46 -11.22 13.71 -0.74
CA ALA A 46 -11.49 13.98 0.67
C ALA A 46 -12.67 13.15 1.19
N TYR A 47 -13.71 12.98 0.37
CA TYR A 47 -14.86 12.14 0.72
C TYR A 47 -14.49 10.66 0.82
N LEU A 48 -13.71 10.13 -0.14
CA LEU A 48 -13.24 8.74 -0.12
C LEU A 48 -12.34 8.44 1.08
N SER A 49 -11.56 9.41 1.55
CA SER A 49 -10.70 9.29 2.72
C SER A 49 -11.43 9.46 4.07
N GLN A 50 -12.71 9.85 4.07
CA GLN A 50 -13.49 10.08 5.29
C GLN A 50 -14.37 8.88 5.62
N GLY A 51 -14.29 8.42 6.87
CA GLY A 51 -15.24 7.46 7.43
C GLY A 51 -15.20 7.54 8.96
N PRO A 52 -16.34 7.71 9.64
CA PRO A 52 -16.35 7.69 11.10
C PRO A 52 -15.88 6.33 11.58
N SER A 53 -14.90 6.31 12.48
CA SER A 53 -14.45 5.08 13.13
C SER A 53 -15.13 4.96 14.50
N PRO A 54 -16.17 4.11 14.66
CA PRO A 54 -16.76 3.84 15.96
C PRO A 54 -15.75 3.23 16.95
N PHE A 55 -14.62 2.75 16.47
CA PHE A 55 -13.52 2.21 17.27
C PHE A 55 -12.32 3.16 17.41
N ALA A 56 -12.47 4.44 17.05
CA ALA A 56 -11.39 5.43 17.19
C ALA A 56 -10.79 5.49 18.61
N TRP A 57 -11.61 5.27 19.65
CA TRP A 57 -11.16 5.20 21.05
C TRP A 57 -10.18 4.04 21.35
N MET A 58 -10.11 3.04 20.48
CA MET A 58 -9.17 1.92 20.57
C MET A 58 -7.86 2.18 19.82
N ALA A 59 -7.78 3.25 19.03
CA ALA A 59 -6.57 3.58 18.30
C ALA A 59 -5.55 4.23 19.23
N ASN A 60 -4.30 3.77 19.18
CA ASN A 60 -3.17 4.41 19.84
C ASN A 60 -2.75 5.74 19.16
N PHE A 61 -3.61 6.32 18.32
CA PHE A 61 -3.30 7.42 17.41
C PHE A 61 -4.08 8.68 17.79
N SER A 62 -3.65 9.31 18.88
CA SER A 62 -4.03 10.65 19.38
C SER A 62 -5.50 10.87 19.79
N ASP A 63 -5.69 11.75 20.77
CA ASP A 63 -6.99 12.08 21.36
C ASP A 63 -7.94 12.85 20.40
N ASP A 64 -7.43 13.32 19.25
CA ASP A 64 -8.13 14.27 18.36
C ASP A 64 -8.54 13.69 16.98
N GLN A 65 -8.30 12.39 16.71
CA GLN A 65 -8.66 11.77 15.43
C GLN A 65 -9.63 10.60 15.57
N GLU A 66 -10.78 10.70 14.90
CA GLU A 66 -11.73 9.60 14.72
C GLU A 66 -11.18 8.53 13.72
N PHE A 67 -10.01 7.96 13.99
CA PHE A 67 -9.33 7.02 13.10
C PHE A 67 -8.89 5.77 13.85
N ALA A 68 -9.30 4.58 13.37
CA ALA A 68 -8.74 3.31 13.80
C ALA A 68 -8.44 2.42 12.59
N LEU A 69 -7.31 1.70 12.64
CA LEU A 69 -6.91 0.79 11.57
C LEU A 69 -7.86 -0.39 11.38
N GLY A 70 -8.61 -0.78 12.41
CA GLY A 70 -9.68 -1.78 12.31
C GLY A 70 -10.81 -1.39 11.37
N ASP A 71 -11.08 -0.08 11.21
CA ASP A 71 -12.11 0.44 10.31
C ASP A 71 -11.54 0.91 8.96
N ALA A 72 -10.25 1.25 8.93
CA ALA A 72 -9.59 1.67 7.69
C ALA A 72 -9.45 0.51 6.71
N GLN A 73 -9.62 0.80 5.42
CA GLN A 73 -9.21 -0.11 4.34
C GLN A 73 -7.71 0.11 4.09
N GLN A 74 -6.91 -0.94 4.21
CA GLN A 74 -5.44 -0.85 4.15
C GLN A 74 -4.92 -1.53 2.88
N GLU A 75 -3.87 -0.96 2.28
CA GLU A 75 -3.21 -1.59 1.13
C GLU A 75 -2.44 -2.85 1.51
N TYR A 76 -1.82 -2.85 2.69
CA TYR A 76 -1.00 -3.94 3.16
C TYR A 76 -1.07 -4.10 4.69
N PRO A 77 -2.18 -4.65 5.23
CA PRO A 77 -2.40 -4.74 6.66
C PRO A 77 -1.38 -5.68 7.33
N VAL A 78 -0.95 -5.33 8.53
CA VAL A 78 -0.02 -6.10 9.36
C VAL A 78 -0.56 -6.26 10.78
N TYR A 79 -0.12 -7.30 11.47
CA TYR A 79 -0.53 -7.57 12.85
C TYR A 79 0.03 -6.52 13.84
N GLY A 80 -0.63 -6.37 14.99
CA GLY A 80 -0.15 -5.56 16.12
C GLY A 80 -0.40 -4.06 16.01
N THR A 81 -1.28 -3.64 15.10
CA THR A 81 -1.57 -2.23 14.81
C THR A 81 -2.94 -1.74 15.35
N GLY A 82 -3.67 -2.60 16.07
CA GLY A 82 -5.06 -2.35 16.47
C GLY A 82 -6.10 -2.78 15.42
N ASP A 83 -5.66 -3.35 14.30
CA ASP A 83 -6.51 -4.10 13.38
C ASP A 83 -6.59 -5.58 13.79
N PHE A 84 -7.80 -6.08 14.03
CA PHE A 84 -8.07 -7.47 14.41
C PHE A 84 -8.31 -8.42 13.23
N ARG A 85 -8.31 -7.90 12.00
CA ARG A 85 -8.45 -8.70 10.78
C ARG A 85 -7.13 -9.44 10.47
N GLN A 86 -7.17 -10.33 9.49
CA GLN A 86 -5.99 -11.10 9.10
C GLN A 86 -4.95 -10.21 8.40
N GLY A 87 -3.74 -10.16 8.95
CA GLY A 87 -2.59 -9.49 8.34
C GLY A 87 -2.08 -10.19 7.07
N SER A 88 -1.51 -9.38 6.18
CA SER A 88 -0.81 -9.81 4.96
C SER A 88 0.65 -10.19 5.24
N LEU A 89 1.24 -9.67 6.32
CA LEU A 89 2.60 -9.99 6.74
C LEU A 89 2.64 -10.51 8.19
N SER A 90 3.40 -11.58 8.40
CA SER A 90 3.85 -12.01 9.72
C SER A 90 5.32 -12.37 9.66
N VAL A 91 6.08 -11.82 10.61
CA VAL A 91 7.52 -11.98 10.70
C VAL A 91 7.94 -12.28 12.14
N THR A 92 9.01 -13.05 12.29
CA THR A 92 9.62 -13.33 13.59
C THR A 92 11.10 -12.96 13.59
N GLN A 93 11.61 -12.53 14.74
CA GLN A 93 13.03 -12.34 15.00
C GLN A 93 13.35 -13.08 16.30
N ASP A 94 14.40 -13.91 16.29
CA ASP A 94 14.76 -14.78 17.42
C ASP A 94 13.57 -15.62 17.94
N ASP A 95 12.82 -16.22 16.99
CA ASP A 95 11.59 -17.00 17.22
C ASP A 95 10.44 -16.25 17.93
N MET A 96 10.55 -14.93 18.07
CA MET A 96 9.51 -14.07 18.64
C MET A 96 8.81 -13.27 17.54
N PRO A 97 7.46 -13.17 17.55
CA PRO A 97 6.74 -12.28 16.65
C PRO A 97 7.18 -10.83 16.84
N ILE A 98 7.45 -10.16 15.72
CA ILE A 98 7.57 -8.70 15.69
C ILE A 98 6.39 -8.12 14.93
N TYR A 99 5.99 -6.90 15.29
CA TYR A 99 4.84 -6.21 14.71
C TYR A 99 5.31 -4.94 14.01
N PRO A 100 5.67 -5.03 12.71
CA PRO A 100 6.18 -3.86 12.01
C PRO A 100 5.12 -2.76 11.90
N ASN A 101 5.55 -1.51 11.99
CA ASN A 101 4.74 -0.34 11.70
C ASN A 101 5.30 0.37 10.46
N PHE A 102 4.85 -0.06 9.28
CA PHE A 102 5.29 0.49 8.00
C PHE A 102 4.61 1.83 7.70
N VAL A 103 5.38 2.91 7.70
CA VAL A 103 4.92 4.25 7.32
C VAL A 103 5.52 4.67 5.98
N PHE A 104 4.82 5.52 5.26
CA PHE A 104 5.27 6.01 3.96
C PHE A 104 6.63 6.68 4.04
N LYS A 105 7.51 6.29 3.12
CA LYS A 105 8.85 6.85 2.95
C LYS A 105 8.91 7.72 1.70
N ASP A 106 8.68 7.10 0.54
CA ASP A 106 8.73 7.74 -0.77
C ASP A 106 8.00 6.88 -1.83
N ASP A 107 7.88 7.43 -3.03
CA ASP A 107 7.33 6.76 -4.20
C ASP A 107 8.18 7.01 -5.46
N GLN A 108 8.02 6.13 -6.44
CA GLN A 108 8.66 6.25 -7.74
C GLN A 108 7.71 5.80 -8.86
N LEU A 109 7.64 6.59 -9.93
CA LEU A 109 6.97 6.24 -11.17
C LEU A 109 7.98 5.78 -12.21
N THR A 110 7.69 4.66 -12.86
CA THR A 110 8.44 4.16 -14.02
C THR A 110 7.49 3.63 -15.09
N HIS A 111 7.98 3.46 -16.30
CA HIS A 111 7.18 2.92 -17.41
C HIS A 111 7.57 1.49 -17.79
N THR A 112 8.57 0.90 -17.13
CA THR A 112 9.16 -0.36 -17.59
C THR A 112 8.82 -1.50 -16.66
N LYS A 113 8.11 -2.50 -17.19
CA LYS A 113 7.97 -3.81 -16.56
C LYS A 113 8.60 -4.88 -17.44
N THR A 114 9.89 -5.06 -17.27
CA THR A 114 10.68 -6.04 -18.03
C THR A 114 10.26 -7.46 -17.66
N ARG A 115 10.32 -8.35 -18.66
CA ARG A 115 10.10 -9.77 -18.45
C ARG A 115 11.19 -10.35 -17.56
N ASP A 116 10.79 -10.95 -16.45
CA ASP A 116 11.63 -11.84 -15.67
C ASP A 116 11.51 -13.27 -16.21
N LEU A 117 12.63 -13.90 -16.56
CA LEU A 117 12.68 -15.28 -17.05
C LEU A 117 12.84 -16.31 -15.93
N HIS A 118 13.21 -15.87 -14.72
CA HIS A 118 13.36 -16.75 -13.55
C HIS A 118 12.03 -16.96 -12.81
N HIS A 119 11.11 -15.98 -12.91
CA HIS A 119 9.82 -16.03 -12.23
C HIS A 119 8.68 -15.68 -13.19
N PRO A 120 7.54 -16.41 -13.15
CA PRO A 120 6.38 -16.05 -13.94
C PRO A 120 5.83 -14.69 -13.48
N THR A 121 6.00 -13.67 -14.31
CA THR A 121 5.53 -12.31 -14.04
C THR A 121 4.89 -11.71 -15.29
N SER A 122 3.94 -10.80 -15.10
CA SER A 122 3.47 -9.98 -16.22
C SER A 122 4.59 -9.05 -16.68
N PHE A 123 4.56 -8.71 -17.97
CA PHE A 123 5.49 -7.78 -18.59
C PHE A 123 4.70 -6.87 -19.53
N GLY A 124 5.23 -5.69 -19.80
CA GLY A 124 4.50 -4.66 -20.55
C GLY A 124 5.39 -3.91 -21.53
N ASN A 125 4.79 -3.38 -22.59
CA ASN A 125 5.44 -2.42 -23.46
C ASN A 125 5.57 -1.08 -22.70
N PRO A 126 6.76 -0.47 -22.60
CA PRO A 126 6.92 0.80 -21.89
C PRO A 126 6.04 1.96 -22.37
N ALA A 127 5.54 1.91 -23.61
CA ALA A 127 4.60 2.92 -24.10
C ALA A 127 3.16 2.76 -23.56
N LEU A 128 2.82 1.59 -23.00
CA LEU A 128 1.46 1.20 -22.62
C LEU A 128 1.39 0.69 -21.17
N THR A 129 2.42 0.95 -20.37
CA THR A 129 2.55 0.41 -19.02
C THR A 129 3.12 1.46 -18.10
N ASP A 130 2.42 1.71 -16.99
CA ASP A 130 2.94 2.53 -15.91
C ASP A 130 3.07 1.68 -14.65
N VAL A 131 4.13 1.93 -13.89
CA VAL A 131 4.46 1.23 -12.66
C VAL A 131 4.68 2.25 -11.56
N LEU A 132 3.86 2.16 -10.52
CA LEU A 132 4.05 2.88 -9.26
C LEU A 132 4.74 1.96 -8.27
N THR A 133 5.83 2.43 -7.69
CA THR A 133 6.52 1.79 -6.57
C THR A 133 6.37 2.68 -5.36
N ILE A 134 5.83 2.15 -4.26
CA ILE A 134 5.72 2.84 -2.97
C ILE A 134 6.61 2.12 -1.96
N HIS A 135 7.45 2.87 -1.28
CA HIS A 135 8.27 2.36 -0.19
C HIS A 135 7.65 2.75 1.15
N LEU A 136 7.43 1.75 2.00
CA LEU A 136 6.99 1.91 3.37
C LEU A 136 8.09 1.38 4.30
N GLU A 137 8.49 2.15 5.30
CA GLU A 137 9.58 1.80 6.21
C GLU A 137 9.10 1.64 7.65
N ASP A 138 9.65 0.65 8.34
CA ASP A 138 9.69 0.59 9.79
C ASP A 138 11.13 0.79 10.25
N LYS A 139 11.39 1.96 10.84
CA LYS A 139 12.74 2.33 11.33
C LYS A 139 13.18 1.52 12.53
N THR A 140 12.24 1.07 13.37
CA THR A 140 12.52 0.31 14.59
C THR A 140 12.88 -1.13 14.24
N ALA A 141 12.07 -1.77 13.40
CA ALA A 141 12.33 -3.12 12.91
C ALA A 141 13.41 -3.17 11.82
N GLN A 142 13.82 -2.01 11.29
CA GLN A 142 14.76 -1.89 10.16
C GLN A 142 14.29 -2.69 8.94
N LEU A 143 13.00 -2.60 8.63
CA LEU A 143 12.38 -3.29 7.52
C LEU A 143 11.87 -2.27 6.49
N LEU A 144 12.08 -2.57 5.21
CA LEU A 144 11.54 -1.82 4.09
C LEU A 144 10.58 -2.70 3.30
N LEU A 145 9.31 -2.31 3.26
CA LEU A 145 8.29 -2.92 2.43
C LEU A 145 8.14 -2.10 1.14
N THR A 146 8.38 -2.76 0.01
CA THR A 146 8.22 -2.17 -1.33
C THR A 146 6.95 -2.74 -1.96
N LEU A 147 5.97 -1.88 -2.23
CA LEU A 147 4.74 -2.22 -2.91
C LEU A 147 4.80 -1.72 -4.35
N GLN A 148 4.65 -2.61 -5.32
CA GLN A 148 4.63 -2.25 -6.73
C GLN A 148 3.23 -2.48 -7.31
N TYR A 149 2.75 -1.50 -8.05
CA TYR A 149 1.47 -1.49 -8.75
C TYR A 149 1.74 -1.24 -10.22
N THR A 150 1.28 -2.13 -11.09
CA THR A 150 1.36 -1.98 -12.54
C THR A 150 -0.03 -1.82 -13.12
N ILE A 151 -0.20 -0.83 -13.99
CA ILE A 151 -1.40 -0.64 -14.81
C ILE A 151 -1.03 -0.66 -16.30
N PHE A 152 -1.91 -1.24 -17.11
CA PHE A 152 -1.77 -1.35 -18.56
C PHE A 152 -2.85 -0.52 -19.25
N ALA A 153 -2.50 0.13 -20.37
CA ALA A 153 -3.43 1.02 -21.07
C ALA A 153 -4.65 0.28 -21.65
N ASP A 154 -4.46 -0.97 -22.08
CA ASP A 154 -5.41 -1.79 -22.82
C ASP A 154 -6.07 -2.90 -21.98
N SER A 155 -5.86 -2.92 -20.66
CA SER A 155 -6.38 -3.96 -19.77
C SER A 155 -7.05 -3.38 -18.52
N ALA A 156 -8.22 -3.91 -18.17
CA ALA A 156 -8.87 -3.65 -16.88
C ALA A 156 -8.20 -4.43 -15.73
N ALA A 157 -6.89 -4.30 -15.56
CA ALA A 157 -6.11 -5.04 -14.58
C ALA A 157 -5.09 -4.16 -13.86
N ILE A 158 -4.94 -4.43 -12.56
CA ILE A 158 -3.82 -3.96 -11.73
C ILE A 158 -3.02 -5.17 -11.31
N VAL A 159 -1.71 -5.18 -11.56
CA VAL A 159 -0.80 -6.21 -11.05
C VAL A 159 -0.05 -5.66 -9.86
N ARG A 160 -0.10 -6.40 -8.75
CA ARG A 160 0.54 -6.03 -7.48
C ARG A 160 1.66 -7.01 -7.15
N SER A 161 2.72 -6.50 -6.54
CA SER A 161 3.74 -7.33 -5.89
C SER A 161 4.30 -6.61 -4.67
N ALA A 162 4.67 -7.38 -3.66
CA ALA A 162 5.31 -6.87 -2.46
C ALA A 162 6.72 -7.47 -2.32
N THR A 163 7.66 -6.67 -1.83
CA THR A 163 9.03 -7.12 -1.50
C THR A 163 9.41 -6.58 -0.14
N LEU A 164 9.79 -7.48 0.77
CA LEU A 164 10.28 -7.11 2.10
C LEU A 164 11.81 -7.18 2.11
N THR A 165 12.46 -6.08 2.47
CA THR A 165 13.92 -5.99 2.59
C THR A 165 14.30 -5.80 4.06
N ASN A 166 15.13 -6.69 4.58
CA ASN A 166 15.75 -6.51 5.89
C ASN A 166 16.97 -5.57 5.76
N GLN A 167 16.91 -4.43 6.44
CA GLN A 167 17.96 -3.43 6.49
C GLN A 167 18.76 -3.48 7.81
N GLY A 168 18.36 -4.36 8.73
CA GLY A 168 19.02 -4.59 10.00
C GLY A 168 20.13 -5.64 9.93
N ALA A 169 20.81 -5.82 11.07
CA ALA A 169 21.89 -6.80 11.19
C ALA A 169 21.38 -8.20 11.61
N ALA A 170 20.26 -8.27 12.33
CA ALA A 170 19.67 -9.53 12.79
C ALA A 170 18.79 -10.13 11.68
N PRO A 171 18.80 -11.48 11.52
CA PRO A 171 17.92 -12.14 10.56
C PRO A 171 16.45 -12.02 11.00
N VAL A 172 15.57 -11.88 10.01
CA VAL A 172 14.12 -11.88 10.20
C VAL A 172 13.53 -12.99 9.35
N MET A 173 12.63 -13.77 9.95
CA MET A 173 11.96 -14.89 9.29
C MET A 173 10.55 -14.49 8.89
N ILE A 174 10.23 -14.64 7.61
CA ILE A 174 8.88 -14.42 7.08
C ILE A 174 8.05 -15.69 7.32
N GLN A 175 7.04 -15.58 8.17
CA GLN A 175 6.06 -16.65 8.41
C GLN A 175 4.91 -16.60 7.41
N ARG A 176 4.57 -15.39 6.95
CA ARG A 176 3.53 -15.14 5.95
C ARG A 176 3.80 -13.83 5.21
N MET A 177 3.59 -13.86 3.90
CA MET A 177 3.59 -12.69 3.02
C MET A 177 2.62 -12.97 1.86
N LEU A 178 1.72 -12.04 1.56
CA LEU A 178 0.72 -12.14 0.48
C LEU A 178 0.90 -11.05 -0.57
#